data_AF-A0A9Q0LPM6-F1
#
_entry.id   AF-A0A9Q0LPM6-F1
#
_cell.length_a   1.000
_cell.length_b   1.000
_cell.length_c   1.000
_cell.angle_alpha   90.00
_cell.angle_beta   90.00
_cell.angle_gamma   90.00
#
_symmetry.space_group_name_H-M   'P 1'
#
loop_
_entity.id
_entity.type
_entity.pdbx_description
1 polymer ?
#
loop_
_entity_poly.entity_id
_entity_poly.type
_entity_poly.pdbx_seq_one_letter_code
_entity_poly.pdbx_strand_id
1 'polypeptide(L)'
;MQEKIIEEEKTNLTKTSGHSYQEISEEFLNEKCSARSFLDENVLNNQFVSFPQGSEENSNKNLESQMDSNLDLDSEVKMEHFEEERYEYDMFLELNFRLLRKVEFLTRNLELIPNSQLLEVQKKLMEDPLFIKAINNIYSENSIQFLNFFKIHPRTVFPILFKRAQNLGIELREKRIEQLRASFLKRKTKEK
;
A
#
# COMPACT_ATOMS: atom_id res chain seq x y z
N MET A 1 13.79 42.87 14.49
CA MET A 1 14.77 41.90 13.95
C MET A 1 15.67 41.27 15.04
N GLN A 2 15.37 41.44 16.34
CA GLN A 2 16.17 40.83 17.42
C GLN A 2 15.38 39.83 18.29
N GLU A 3 14.04 39.78 18.19
CA GLU A 3 13.23 38.84 18.99
C GLU A 3 13.11 37.44 18.37
N LYS A 4 13.22 37.31 17.04
CA LYS A 4 13.16 36.00 16.34
C LYS A 4 14.44 35.16 16.48
N ILE A 5 15.57 35.79 16.78
CA ILE A 5 16.86 35.08 16.92
C ILE A 5 16.95 34.38 18.28
N ILE A 6 16.22 34.88 19.28
CA ILE A 6 16.24 34.35 20.66
C ILE A 6 15.41 33.06 20.78
N GLU A 7 14.42 32.84 19.91
CA GLU A 7 13.64 31.58 19.88
C GLU A 7 14.41 30.43 19.22
N GLU A 8 15.32 30.70 18.29
CA GLU A 8 16.10 29.66 17.61
C GLU A 8 17.27 29.14 18.46
N GLU A 9 17.90 29.97 19.28
CA GLU A 9 19.06 29.58 20.11
C GLU A 9 18.73 28.72 21.34
N LYS A 10 17.47 28.63 21.78
CA LYS A 10 17.09 27.81 22.94
C LYS A 10 16.89 26.32 22.63
N THR A 11 16.96 25.91 21.37
CA THR A 11 16.59 24.55 20.95
C THR A 11 17.74 23.54 20.97
N ASN A 12 18.96 23.93 21.37
CA ASN A 12 20.18 23.16 21.07
C ASN A 12 21.02 22.69 22.28
N LEU A 13 20.43 22.37 23.44
CA LEU A 13 21.20 21.83 24.58
C LEU A 13 20.45 20.76 25.41
N THR A 14 19.66 19.89 24.79
CA THR A 14 19.09 18.73 25.50
C THR A 14 19.83 17.45 25.13
N LYS A 15 20.42 16.78 26.13
CA LYS A 15 21.12 15.50 25.89
C LYS A 15 20.09 14.43 25.56
N THR A 16 20.33 13.70 24.48
CA THR A 16 19.50 12.57 24.06
C THR A 16 19.94 11.31 24.79
N SER A 17 18.99 10.57 25.36
CA SER A 17 19.23 9.26 25.98
C SER A 17 18.56 8.19 25.13
N GLY A 18 19.23 7.82 24.03
CA GLY A 18 18.68 6.91 23.01
C GLY A 18 17.68 7.59 22.06
N HIS A 19 16.90 6.77 21.36
CA HIS A 19 16.04 7.23 20.26
C HIS A 19 14.67 7.75 20.72
N SER A 20 14.18 7.31 21.88
CA SER A 20 12.81 7.58 22.34
C SER A 20 12.71 8.56 23.51
N TYR A 21 13.83 8.99 24.10
CA TYR A 21 13.85 9.85 25.28
C TYR A 21 14.78 11.05 25.11
N GLN A 22 14.29 12.23 25.49
CA GLN A 22 15.06 13.47 25.52
C GLN A 22 15.05 14.06 26.92
N GLU A 23 16.22 14.54 27.36
CA GLU A 23 16.36 15.24 28.64
C GLU A 23 15.68 16.61 28.55
N ILE A 24 14.95 16.98 29.60
CA ILE A 24 14.29 18.28 29.71
C ILE A 24 15.34 19.30 30.17
N SER A 25 15.38 20.48 29.55
CA SER A 25 16.26 21.57 30.01
C SER A 25 15.88 22.04 31.42
N GLU A 26 16.86 22.42 32.23
CA GLU A 26 16.66 22.96 33.59
C GLU A 26 15.82 24.24 33.62
N GLU A 27 15.70 24.95 32.48
CA GLU A 27 14.83 26.12 32.33
C GLU A 27 13.34 25.76 32.24
N PHE A 28 13.01 24.50 31.99
CA PHE A 28 11.63 24.04 31.93
C PHE A 28 11.10 23.89 33.36
N LEU A 29 10.33 24.89 33.79
CA LEU A 29 9.65 24.88 35.08
C LEU A 29 8.59 23.78 35.09
N ASN A 30 8.92 22.61 35.63
CA ASN A 30 7.93 21.61 35.97
C ASN A 30 6.90 22.24 36.91
N GLU A 31 5.65 22.34 36.47
CA GLU A 31 4.57 22.86 37.30
C GLU A 31 4.48 22.02 38.59
N LYS A 32 4.50 22.69 39.75
CA LYS A 32 4.44 22.00 41.04
C LYS A 32 3.05 21.39 41.20
N CYS A 33 2.96 20.09 41.01
CA CYS A 33 1.74 19.34 41.31
C CYS A 33 1.54 19.32 42.84
N SER A 34 0.50 19.98 43.33
CA SER A 34 0.25 20.19 44.77
C SER A 34 -0.03 18.92 45.57
N ALA A 35 -0.27 17.79 44.90
CA ALA A 35 -0.60 16.50 45.51
C ALA A 35 0.59 15.53 45.58
N ARG A 36 1.82 15.95 45.25
CA ARG A 36 2.97 15.05 45.17
C ARG A 36 3.52 14.70 46.56
N SER A 37 3.64 13.40 46.85
CA SER A 37 4.24 12.87 48.07
C SER A 37 5.75 12.68 47.91
N PHE A 38 6.49 12.54 49.03
CA PHE A 38 7.94 12.27 49.03
C PHE A 38 8.30 11.00 48.24
N LEU A 39 7.41 10.00 48.24
CA LEU A 39 7.61 8.78 47.45
C LEU A 39 7.53 9.06 45.94
N ASP A 40 6.65 9.96 45.52
CA ASP A 40 6.40 10.28 44.12
C ASP A 40 7.53 11.13 43.50
N GLU A 41 8.28 11.87 44.32
CA GLU A 41 9.49 12.57 43.89
C GLU A 41 10.61 11.60 43.50
N ASN A 42 10.68 10.44 44.16
CA ASN A 42 11.72 9.43 43.91
C ASN A 42 11.36 8.47 42.77
N VAL A 43 10.07 8.28 42.47
CA VAL A 43 9.59 7.28 41.49
C VAL A 43 9.28 7.89 40.12
N LEU A 44 8.70 9.10 40.08
CA LEU A 44 8.23 9.69 38.82
C LEU A 44 9.37 10.42 38.09
N ASN A 45 9.43 10.21 36.78
CA ASN A 45 10.43 10.80 35.90
C ASN A 45 10.17 12.30 35.69
N ASN A 46 11.10 13.13 36.15
CA ASN A 46 11.10 14.59 35.97
C ASN A 46 12.17 15.08 34.98
N GLN A 47 13.01 14.16 34.50
CA GLN A 47 14.23 14.48 33.76
C GLN A 47 14.09 14.19 32.27
N PHE A 48 13.28 13.20 31.88
CA PHE A 48 13.13 12.79 30.49
C PHE A 48 11.68 12.79 30.05
N VAL A 49 11.42 13.21 28.81
CA VAL A 49 10.12 13.04 28.16
C VAL A 49 10.24 12.00 27.06
N SER A 50 9.20 11.18 26.90
CA SER A 50 9.08 10.27 25.76
C SER A 50 8.75 11.08 24.51
N PHE A 51 9.61 10.99 23.50
CA PHE A 51 9.37 11.60 22.21
C PHE A 51 8.82 10.53 21.25
N PRO A 52 7.59 10.66 20.73
CA PRO A 52 7.06 9.69 19.78
C PRO A 52 7.82 9.80 18.46
N GLN A 53 8.52 8.73 18.09
CA GLN A 53 9.06 8.52 16.76
C GLN A 53 8.03 7.72 15.96
N GLY A 54 7.33 8.39 15.04
CA GLY A 54 6.31 7.75 14.20
C GLY A 54 5.17 8.66 13.73
N SER A 55 5.10 9.91 14.22
CA SER A 55 4.22 10.92 13.63
C SER A 55 4.99 11.73 12.57
N GLU A 56 4.43 11.81 11.37
CA GLU A 56 4.99 12.51 10.20
C GLU A 56 5.49 13.93 10.52
N GLU A 57 4.91 14.60 11.52
CA GLU A 57 5.26 15.97 11.96
C GLU A 57 6.63 16.13 12.64
N ASN A 58 7.23 15.06 13.18
CA ASN A 58 8.49 15.15 13.95
C ASN A 58 9.76 14.84 13.15
N SER A 59 9.60 14.57 11.85
CA SER A 59 10.68 14.23 10.92
C SER A 59 11.68 15.37 10.70
N ASN A 60 11.27 16.63 10.82
CA ASN A 60 12.10 17.76 10.38
C ASN A 60 13.36 18.05 11.22
N LYS A 61 13.41 17.66 12.50
CA LYS A 61 14.57 17.95 13.39
C LYS A 61 15.56 16.79 13.55
N ASN A 62 15.21 15.59 13.09
CA ASN A 62 16.10 14.43 13.13
C ASN A 62 16.79 14.16 11.78
N LEU A 63 16.49 14.94 10.72
CA LEU A 63 17.09 14.76 9.40
C LEU A 63 18.61 14.96 9.38
N GLU A 64 19.15 15.79 10.25
CA GLU A 64 20.60 16.10 10.27
C GLU A 64 21.43 15.03 11.00
N SER A 65 20.85 14.33 11.98
CA SER A 65 21.43 13.12 12.59
C SER A 65 21.11 11.84 11.82
N GLN A 66 20.16 11.90 10.88
CA GLN A 66 19.80 10.84 9.94
C GLN A 66 20.54 10.93 8.60
N MET A 67 21.52 11.81 8.45
CA MET A 67 22.37 11.81 7.24
C MET A 67 23.23 10.53 7.13
N ASP A 68 23.42 9.79 8.24
CA ASP A 68 23.97 8.43 8.25
C ASP A 68 22.90 7.32 8.08
N SER A 69 21.60 7.66 8.05
CA SER A 69 20.47 6.75 7.87
C SER A 69 19.74 6.91 6.53
N ASN A 70 20.42 7.45 5.50
CA ASN A 70 19.96 7.38 4.12
C ASN A 70 19.61 5.92 3.70
N LEU A 71 20.23 4.92 4.33
CA LEU A 71 19.95 3.51 4.11
C LEU A 71 18.57 3.06 4.66
N ASP A 72 18.12 3.65 5.77
CA ASP A 72 16.89 3.24 6.46
C ASP A 72 15.65 3.89 5.82
N LEU A 73 15.72 5.19 5.49
CA LEU A 73 14.65 5.88 4.77
C LEU A 73 14.48 5.29 3.35
N ASP A 74 15.59 5.02 2.66
CA ASP A 74 15.56 4.31 1.38
C ASP A 74 14.96 2.90 1.50
N SER A 75 15.13 2.25 2.65
CA SER A 75 14.62 0.90 2.85
C SER A 75 13.11 0.90 3.13
N GLU A 76 12.62 1.86 3.91
CA GLU A 76 11.20 1.99 4.24
C GLU A 76 10.38 2.36 2.99
N VAL A 77 10.81 3.38 2.25
CA VAL A 77 10.17 3.78 0.98
C VAL A 77 10.16 2.64 -0.04
N LYS A 78 11.24 1.83 -0.11
CA LYS A 78 11.28 0.64 -0.98
C LYS A 78 10.28 -0.43 -0.53
N MET A 79 10.12 -0.64 0.79
CA MET A 79 9.17 -1.63 1.31
C MET A 79 7.72 -1.24 1.04
N GLU A 80 7.38 0.04 1.21
CA GLU A 80 6.06 0.58 0.87
C GLU A 80 5.75 0.37 -0.61
N HIS A 81 6.69 0.71 -1.49
CA HIS A 81 6.52 0.49 -2.92
C HIS A 81 6.29 -0.99 -3.27
N PHE A 82 7.01 -1.92 -2.64
CA PHE A 82 6.78 -3.35 -2.85
C PHE A 82 5.42 -3.82 -2.33
N GLU A 83 4.93 -3.28 -1.21
CA GLU A 83 3.60 -3.59 -0.71
C GLU A 83 2.50 -3.04 -1.63
N GLU A 84 2.69 -1.85 -2.21
CA GLU A 84 1.79 -1.31 -3.23
C GLU A 84 1.75 -2.18 -4.49
N GLU A 85 2.90 -2.56 -5.04
CA GLU A 85 2.99 -3.46 -6.20
C GLU A 85 2.27 -4.79 -5.90
N ARG A 86 2.57 -5.39 -4.75
CA ARG A 86 1.96 -6.66 -4.32
C ARG A 86 0.44 -6.54 -4.21
N TYR A 87 -0.04 -5.46 -3.62
CA TYR A 87 -1.46 -5.17 -3.50
C TYR A 87 -2.13 -5.06 -4.88
N GLU A 88 -1.47 -4.39 -5.83
CA GLU A 88 -1.97 -4.26 -7.20
C GLU A 88 -2.10 -5.63 -7.89
N TYR A 89 -1.09 -6.49 -7.80
CA TYR A 89 -1.13 -7.85 -8.35
C TYR A 89 -2.23 -8.70 -7.73
N ASP A 90 -2.41 -8.62 -6.41
CA ASP A 90 -3.45 -9.38 -5.70
C ASP A 90 -4.85 -8.90 -6.11
N MET A 91 -5.05 -7.59 -6.24
CA MET A 91 -6.29 -7.00 -6.76
C MET A 91 -6.57 -7.49 -8.20
N PHE A 92 -5.57 -7.51 -9.08
CA PHE A 92 -5.74 -7.96 -10.47
C PHE A 92 -6.03 -9.46 -10.57
N LEU A 93 -5.38 -10.28 -9.73
CA LEU A 93 -5.64 -11.71 -9.65
C LEU A 93 -7.08 -12.00 -9.21
N GLU A 94 -7.56 -11.31 -8.17
CA GLU A 94 -8.94 -11.47 -7.70
C GLU A 94 -9.95 -11.06 -8.77
N LEU A 95 -9.70 -9.94 -9.44
CA LEU A 95 -10.55 -9.43 -10.50
C LEU A 95 -10.63 -10.41 -11.69
N ASN A 96 -9.48 -10.93 -12.12
CA ASN A 96 -9.41 -11.92 -13.19
C ASN A 96 -10.10 -13.24 -12.80
N PHE A 97 -9.93 -13.69 -11.56
CA PHE A 97 -10.62 -14.87 -11.05
C PHE A 97 -12.15 -14.70 -11.07
N ARG A 98 -12.64 -13.53 -10.67
CA ARG A 98 -14.07 -13.20 -10.74
C ARG A 98 -14.58 -13.19 -12.17
N LEU A 99 -13.83 -12.63 -13.11
CA LEU A 99 -14.16 -12.64 -14.53
C LEU A 99 -14.21 -14.07 -15.07
N LEU A 100 -13.21 -14.90 -14.77
CA LEU A 100 -13.16 -16.30 -15.20
C LEU A 100 -14.37 -17.08 -14.68
N ARG A 101 -14.71 -16.98 -13.39
CA ARG A 101 -15.90 -17.66 -12.83
C ARG A 101 -17.20 -17.29 -13.54
N LYS A 102 -17.36 -16.01 -13.90
CA LYS A 102 -18.56 -15.53 -14.60
C LYS A 102 -18.62 -16.02 -16.04
N VAL A 103 -17.49 -16.02 -16.74
CA VAL A 103 -17.41 -16.33 -18.17
C VAL A 103 -17.30 -17.84 -18.43
N GLU A 104 -16.75 -18.62 -17.50
CA GLU A 104 -16.50 -20.06 -17.67
C GLU A 104 -17.76 -20.86 -17.96
N PHE A 105 -18.80 -20.69 -17.13
CA PHE A 105 -20.06 -21.40 -17.33
C PHE A 105 -20.74 -21.01 -18.65
N LEU A 106 -20.71 -19.72 -18.98
CA LEU A 106 -21.30 -19.19 -20.21
C LEU A 106 -20.57 -19.73 -21.45
N THR A 107 -19.24 -19.77 -21.42
CA THR A 107 -18.40 -20.23 -22.54
C THR A 107 -18.60 -21.72 -22.82
N ARG A 108 -18.76 -22.55 -21.79
CA ARG A 108 -19.00 -23.99 -21.95
C ARG A 108 -20.37 -24.31 -22.53
N ASN A 109 -21.38 -23.52 -22.20
CA ASN A 109 -22.78 -23.77 -22.61
C ASN A 109 -23.24 -22.85 -23.76
N LEU A 110 -22.30 -22.19 -24.42
CA LEU A 110 -22.57 -21.09 -25.34
C LEU A 110 -23.39 -21.52 -26.58
N GLU A 111 -23.28 -22.78 -26.97
CA GLU A 111 -24.06 -23.38 -28.06
C GLU A 111 -25.52 -23.64 -27.66
N LEU A 112 -25.75 -23.96 -26.39
CA LEU A 112 -27.05 -24.30 -25.82
C LEU A 112 -27.87 -23.05 -25.44
N ILE A 113 -27.20 -21.95 -25.13
CA ILE A 113 -27.87 -20.71 -24.69
C ILE A 113 -28.50 -20.00 -25.91
N PRO A 114 -29.81 -19.71 -25.88
CA PRO A 114 -30.46 -18.95 -26.93
C PRO A 114 -29.99 -17.49 -26.95
N ASN A 115 -30.03 -16.87 -28.13
CA ASN A 115 -29.54 -15.50 -28.34
C ASN A 115 -30.23 -14.46 -27.45
N SER A 116 -31.52 -14.65 -27.11
CA SER A 116 -32.26 -13.74 -26.22
C SER A 116 -31.70 -13.71 -24.80
N GLN A 117 -31.42 -14.89 -24.23
CA GLN A 117 -30.81 -15.02 -22.90
C GLN A 117 -29.36 -14.54 -22.92
N LEU A 118 -28.62 -14.81 -23.98
CA LEU A 118 -27.24 -14.35 -24.13
C LEU A 118 -27.15 -12.81 -24.10
N LEU A 119 -28.07 -12.13 -24.78
CA LEU A 119 -28.16 -10.67 -24.80
C LEU A 119 -28.49 -10.09 -23.42
N GLU A 120 -29.35 -10.76 -22.64
CA GLU A 120 -29.66 -10.34 -21.27
C GLU A 120 -28.45 -10.49 -20.34
N VAL A 121 -27.76 -11.64 -20.42
CA VAL A 121 -26.53 -11.89 -19.65
C VAL A 121 -25.44 -10.89 -20.00
N GLN A 122 -25.27 -10.62 -21.30
CA GLN A 122 -24.32 -9.63 -21.79
C GLN A 122 -24.63 -8.23 -21.25
N LYS A 123 -25.91 -7.80 -21.22
CA LYS A 123 -26.30 -6.52 -20.62
C LYS A 123 -25.93 -6.45 -19.13
N LYS A 124 -26.26 -7.50 -18.36
CA LYS A 124 -25.89 -7.60 -16.94
C LYS A 124 -24.38 -7.56 -16.70
N LEU A 125 -23.59 -8.17 -17.58
CA LEU A 125 -22.12 -8.09 -17.53
C LEU A 125 -21.62 -6.68 -17.82
N MET A 126 -22.20 -6.00 -18.82
CA MET A 126 -21.85 -4.63 -19.17
C MET A 126 -22.25 -3.61 -18.10
N GLU A 127 -23.22 -3.92 -17.25
CA GLU A 127 -23.60 -3.12 -16.08
C GLU A 127 -22.69 -3.36 -14.86
N ASP A 128 -21.93 -4.45 -14.83
CA ASP A 128 -21.03 -4.76 -13.72
C ASP A 128 -19.71 -3.96 -13.84
N PRO A 129 -19.43 -3.01 -12.93
CA PRO A 129 -18.21 -2.22 -12.99
C PRO A 129 -16.95 -3.08 -12.85
N LEU A 130 -17.01 -4.21 -12.14
CA LEU A 130 -15.88 -5.12 -12.01
C LEU A 130 -15.57 -5.83 -13.32
N PHE A 131 -16.58 -6.12 -14.15
CA PHE A 131 -16.37 -6.68 -15.48
C PHE A 131 -15.70 -5.67 -16.41
N ILE A 132 -16.15 -4.42 -16.41
CA ILE A 132 -15.54 -3.33 -17.19
C ILE A 132 -14.08 -3.13 -16.73
N LYS A 133 -13.84 -3.07 -15.42
CA LYS A 133 -12.49 -2.95 -14.86
C LYS A 133 -11.58 -4.12 -15.29
N ALA A 134 -12.10 -5.34 -15.28
CA ALA A 134 -11.35 -6.51 -15.70
C ALA A 134 -10.95 -6.43 -17.19
N ILE A 135 -11.86 -5.98 -18.06
CA ILE A 135 -11.58 -5.79 -19.49
C ILE A 135 -10.56 -4.67 -19.71
N ASN A 136 -10.66 -3.57 -18.96
CA ASN A 136 -9.68 -2.49 -18.99
C ASN A 136 -8.29 -3.00 -18.63
N ASN A 137 -8.17 -3.89 -17.65
CA ASN A 137 -6.88 -4.48 -17.28
C ASN A 137 -6.33 -5.45 -18.34
N ILE A 138 -7.19 -6.17 -19.06
CA ILE A 138 -6.76 -7.15 -20.08
C ILE A 138 -6.33 -6.48 -21.40
N TYR A 139 -7.00 -5.39 -21.78
CA TYR A 139 -6.85 -4.75 -23.10
C TYR A 139 -6.29 -3.34 -23.04
N SER A 140 -6.14 -2.75 -21.85
CA SER A 140 -5.64 -1.40 -21.61
C SER A 140 -6.29 -0.38 -22.55
N GLU A 141 -5.54 0.21 -23.49
CA GLU A 141 -6.01 1.21 -24.45
C GLU A 141 -7.11 0.70 -25.39
N ASN A 142 -7.10 -0.60 -25.70
CA ASN A 142 -8.03 -1.22 -26.64
C ASN A 142 -9.33 -1.71 -25.98
N SER A 143 -9.51 -1.45 -24.68
CA SER A 143 -10.66 -1.93 -23.91
C SER A 143 -12.00 -1.40 -24.44
N ILE A 144 -12.06 -0.14 -24.84
CA ILE A 144 -13.27 0.51 -25.36
C ILE A 144 -13.71 -0.15 -26.67
N GLN A 145 -12.75 -0.41 -27.57
CA GLN A 145 -13.03 -1.10 -28.83
C GLN A 145 -13.53 -2.52 -28.56
N PHE A 146 -12.89 -3.23 -27.63
CA PHE A 146 -13.30 -4.57 -27.23
C PHE A 146 -14.73 -4.58 -26.65
N LEU A 147 -15.07 -3.65 -25.78
CA LEU A 147 -16.42 -3.51 -25.21
C LEU A 147 -17.47 -3.25 -26.30
N ASN A 148 -17.14 -2.46 -27.32
CA ASN A 148 -18.03 -2.23 -28.46
C ASN A 148 -18.21 -3.50 -29.30
N PHE A 149 -17.14 -4.27 -29.57
CA PHE A 149 -17.27 -5.57 -30.22
C PHE A 149 -18.07 -6.56 -29.38
N PHE A 150 -17.86 -6.57 -28.07
CA PHE A 150 -18.62 -7.40 -27.15
C PHE A 150 -20.09 -7.04 -27.18
N LYS A 151 -20.46 -5.76 -27.34
CA LYS A 151 -21.85 -5.29 -27.53
C LYS A 151 -22.51 -5.87 -28.79
N ILE A 152 -21.78 -5.93 -29.90
CA ILE A 152 -22.34 -6.33 -31.20
C ILE A 152 -22.34 -7.86 -31.37
N HIS A 153 -21.27 -8.54 -30.94
CA HIS A 153 -21.06 -9.97 -31.19
C HIS A 153 -20.66 -10.74 -29.91
N PRO A 154 -21.55 -10.85 -28.91
CA PRO A 154 -21.21 -11.50 -27.65
C PRO A 154 -20.76 -12.96 -27.83
N ARG A 155 -21.43 -13.71 -28.71
CA ARG A 155 -21.20 -15.15 -28.91
C ARG A 155 -19.78 -15.43 -29.38
N THR A 156 -19.27 -14.64 -30.33
CA THR A 156 -17.91 -14.82 -30.86
C THR A 156 -16.85 -14.34 -29.87
N VAL A 157 -17.15 -13.29 -29.12
CA VAL A 157 -16.18 -12.62 -28.24
C VAL A 157 -15.98 -13.37 -26.91
N PHE A 158 -17.02 -14.03 -26.36
CA PHE A 158 -16.94 -14.75 -25.09
C PHE A 158 -15.79 -15.78 -25.01
N PRO A 159 -15.64 -16.72 -25.97
CA PRO A 159 -14.54 -17.68 -25.95
C PRO A 159 -13.15 -17.03 -26.06
N ILE A 160 -13.05 -15.94 -26.82
CA ILE A 160 -11.80 -15.18 -27.00
C ILE A 160 -11.41 -14.52 -25.68
N LEU A 161 -12.37 -13.86 -25.01
CA LEU A 161 -12.18 -13.26 -23.70
C LEU A 161 -11.74 -14.31 -22.68
N PHE A 162 -12.42 -15.46 -22.65
CA PHE A 162 -12.14 -16.54 -21.73
C PHE A 162 -10.70 -17.06 -21.87
N LYS A 163 -10.29 -17.35 -23.11
CA LYS A 163 -8.92 -17.83 -23.38
C LYS A 163 -7.87 -16.80 -22.98
N ARG A 164 -8.11 -15.51 -23.25
CA ARG A 164 -7.17 -14.45 -22.89
C ARG A 164 -7.09 -14.24 -21.38
N ALA A 165 -8.23 -14.27 -20.68
CA ALA A 165 -8.29 -14.19 -19.22
C ALA A 165 -7.58 -15.37 -18.53
N GLN A 166 -7.68 -16.59 -19.09
CA GLN A 166 -6.94 -17.74 -18.58
C GLN A 166 -5.43 -17.53 -18.70
N ASN A 167 -4.95 -17.13 -19.88
CA ASN A 167 -3.53 -16.89 -20.11
C ASN A 167 -2.99 -15.79 -19.19
N LEU A 168 -3.70 -14.67 -19.09
CA LEU A 168 -3.34 -13.58 -18.18
C LEU A 168 -3.31 -14.06 -16.72
N GLY A 169 -4.25 -14.92 -16.31
CA GLY A 169 -4.27 -15.47 -14.96
C GLY A 169 -3.10 -16.39 -14.65
N ILE A 170 -2.50 -17.04 -15.64
CA ILE A 170 -1.26 -17.81 -15.48
C ILE A 170 -0.09 -16.83 -15.33
N GLU A 171 0.02 -15.86 -16.24
CA GLU A 171 1.09 -14.86 -16.23
C GLU A 171 1.14 -14.06 -14.92
N LEU A 172 -0.02 -13.59 -14.43
CA LEU A 172 -0.11 -12.85 -13.16
C LEU A 172 0.32 -13.71 -11.96
N ARG A 173 0.00 -15.01 -11.96
CA ARG A 173 0.43 -15.93 -10.90
C ARG A 173 1.93 -16.19 -10.95
N GLU A 174 2.50 -16.34 -12.14
CA GLU A 174 3.93 -16.51 -12.33
C GLU A 174 4.70 -15.28 -11.85
N LYS A 175 4.27 -14.08 -12.24
CA LYS A 175 4.82 -12.80 -11.77
C LYS A 175 4.77 -12.67 -10.24
N ARG A 176 3.63 -12.99 -9.63
CA ARG A 176 3.49 -12.98 -8.16
C ARG A 176 4.48 -13.93 -7.48
N ILE A 177 4.64 -15.14 -8.01
CA ILE A 177 5.59 -16.12 -7.47
C ILE A 177 7.03 -15.64 -7.64
N GLU A 178 7.36 -15.04 -8.79
CA GLU A 178 8.67 -14.48 -9.05
C GLU A 178 9.01 -13.34 -8.07
N GLN A 179 8.07 -12.44 -7.81
CA GLN A 179 8.23 -11.38 -6.80
C GLN A 179 8.45 -11.95 -5.40
N LEU A 180 7.68 -12.97 -5.00
CA LEU A 180 7.89 -13.64 -3.72
C LEU A 180 9.28 -14.28 -3.65
N ARG A 181 9.74 -14.95 -4.70
CA ARG A 181 11.09 -15.54 -4.74
C ARG A 181 12.19 -14.47 -4.64
N ALA A 182 12.03 -13.36 -5.34
CA ALA A 182 12.98 -12.25 -5.30
C ALA A 182 13.06 -11.64 -3.89
N SER A 183 11.92 -11.48 -3.20
CA SER A 183 11.91 -10.96 -1.82
C SER A 183 12.55 -11.93 -0.83
N PHE A 184 12.33 -13.24 -0.97
CA PHE A 184 12.99 -14.26 -0.14
C PHE A 184 14.52 -14.29 -0.33
N LEU A 185 15.01 -14.17 -1.56
CA LEU A 185 16.46 -14.23 -1.84
C LEU A 185 17.19 -13.01 -1.25
N LYS A 186 16.59 -11.82 -1.36
CA LYS A 186 17.14 -10.57 -0.79
C LYS A 186 17.24 -10.60 0.74
N ARG A 187 16.34 -11.29 1.44
CA ARG A 187 16.41 -11.48 2.90
C ARG A 187 17.60 -12.36 3.29
N LYS A 188 17.83 -13.47 2.59
CA LYS A 188 18.97 -14.37 2.86
C LYS A 188 20.34 -13.73 2.64
N THR A 189 20.45 -12.75 1.74
CA THR A 189 21.70 -12.03 1.49
C THR A 189 21.99 -10.92 2.50
N LYS A 190 20.97 -10.42 3.21
CA LYS A 190 21.13 -9.43 4.30
C LYS A 190 21.54 -10.09 5.63
N GLU A 191 21.27 -11.38 5.81
CA GLU A 191 21.60 -12.15 7.02
C GLU A 191 23.03 -12.75 7.00
N LYS A 192 23.84 -12.46 5.97
CA LYS A 192 25.25 -12.88 5.86
C LYS A 192 26.16 -11.67 5.80
#